data_AF-A0A1R0GFI1-F1
#
_entry.id   AF-A0A1R0GFI1-F1
#
_cell.length_a   1.000
_cell.length_b   1.000
_cell.length_c   1.000
_cell.angle_alpha   90.00
_cell.angle_beta   90.00
_cell.angle_gamma   90.00
#
_symmetry.space_group_name_H-M   'P 1'
#
loop_
_entity.id
_entity.type
_entity.pdbx_description
1 polymer ?
#
loop_
_entity_poly.entity_id
_entity_poly.type
_entity_poly.pdbx_seq_one_letter_code
_entity_poly.pdbx_strand_id
1 'polypeptide(L)' 'MGIEEMQHDEFKPTCPKCGGIEFAAVYNRYVARTAQPISMIICADLKCQAVAGVLPTAEVFPE' A
#
# COMPACT_ATOMS: atom_id res chain seq x y z
N MET A 1 2.45 -25.60 -3.68
CA MET A 1 3.01 -24.74 -2.63
C MET A 1 1.85 -24.10 -1.90
N GLY A 2 1.84 -24.20 -0.57
CA GLY A 2 0.86 -23.51 0.26
C GLY A 2 1.16 -22.00 0.30
N ILE A 3 0.18 -21.17 0.64
CA ILE A 3 0.38 -19.72 0.85
C ILE A 3 1.48 -19.46 1.90
N GLU A 4 1.68 -20.40 2.82
CA GLU A 4 2.70 -20.36 3.89
C GLU A 4 4.14 -20.47 3.38
N GLU A 5 4.37 -20.95 2.16
CA GLU A 5 5.70 -21.18 1.58
C GLU A 5 6.10 -20.08 0.58
N MET A 6 5.18 -19.19 0.21
CA MET A 6 5.42 -18.19 -0.83
C MET A 6 6.20 -17.01 -0.25
N GLN A 7 7.41 -16.77 -0.76
CA GLN A 7 8.23 -15.62 -0.36
C GLN A 7 8.48 -14.66 -1.52
N HIS A 8 8.56 -13.38 -1.16
CA HIS A 8 9.02 -12.28 -2.03
C HIS A 8 8.17 -12.11 -3.30
N ASP A 9 8.64 -12.62 -4.44
CA ASP A 9 8.12 -12.34 -5.79
C ASP A 9 7.17 -13.43 -6.32
N GLU A 10 7.02 -14.53 -5.57
CA GLU A 10 6.12 -15.62 -5.93
C GLU A 10 4.65 -15.20 -5.79
N PHE A 11 4.38 -14.25 -4.89
CA PHE A 11 3.07 -13.63 -4.72
C PHE A 11 3.05 -12.28 -5.45
N LYS A 12 2.22 -12.17 -6.48
CA LYS A 12 1.99 -10.92 -7.21
C LYS A 12 0.66 -10.31 -6.74
N PRO A 13 0.66 -9.53 -5.64
CA PRO A 13 -0.57 -8.94 -5.14
C PRO A 13 -1.19 -8.05 -6.22
N THR A 14 -2.49 -8.21 -6.41
CA THR A 14 -3.28 -7.33 -7.27
C THR A 14 -4.16 -6.45 -6.41
N CYS A 15 -4.48 -5.26 -6.91
CA CYS A 15 -5.42 -4.38 -6.25
C CYS A 15 -6.78 -5.09 -6.12
N PRO A 16 -7.34 -5.26 -4.92
CA PRO A 16 -8.58 -6.00 -4.73
C PRO A 16 -9.80 -5.30 -5.37
N LYS A 17 -9.67 -4.03 -5.74
CA LYS A 17 -10.72 -3.23 -6.36
C LYS A 17 -10.70 -3.28 -7.90
N CYS A 18 -9.53 -3.22 -8.54
CA CYS A 18 -9.42 -3.13 -10.01
C CYS A 18 -8.51 -4.18 -10.67
N GLY A 19 -7.83 -5.04 -9.89
CA GLY A 19 -6.88 -6.02 -10.41
C GLY A 19 -5.54 -5.46 -10.87
N GLY A 20 -5.32 -4.14 -10.76
CA GLY A 20 -4.05 -3.50 -11.12
C GLY A 20 -2.88 -4.00 -10.26
N ILE A 21 -1.70 -4.09 -10.85
CA ILE A 21 -0.48 -4.60 -10.18
C ILE A 21 0.44 -3.49 -9.68
N GLU A 22 0.15 -2.24 -10.03
CA GLU A 22 0.97 -1.08 -9.66
C GLU A 22 0.41 -0.39 -8.42
N PHE A 23 1.31 -0.05 -7.50
CA PHE A 23 0.99 0.63 -6.26
C PHE A 23 1.95 1.81 -6.05
N ALA A 24 1.45 2.86 -5.41
CA ALA A 24 2.22 4.04 -5.04
C ALA A 24 2.13 4.27 -3.53
N ALA A 25 3.26 4.62 -2.93
CA ALA A 25 3.30 5.15 -1.58
C ALA A 25 2.96 6.65 -1.63
N VAL A 26 1.92 7.06 -0.90
CA VAL A 26 1.51 8.46 -0.81
C VAL A 26 1.45 8.93 0.64
N TYR A 27 1.97 10.13 0.87
CA TYR A 27 1.81 10.83 2.13
C TYR A 27 0.55 11.70 2.07
N ASN A 28 -0.44 11.41 2.93
CA ASN A 28 -1.67 12.19 2.97
C ASN A 28 -1.88 12.83 4.35
N ARG A 29 -1.77 14.17 4.39
CA ARG A 29 -1.99 14.98 5.59
C ARG A 29 -3.46 15.05 6.02
N TYR A 30 -4.40 14.59 5.19
CA TYR A 30 -5.84 14.64 5.46
C TYR A 30 -6.36 13.47 6.29
N VAL A 31 -5.53 12.51 6.70
CA VAL A 31 -5.97 11.50 7.68
C VAL A 31 -6.08 12.15 9.05
N ALA A 32 -7.27 12.65 9.36
CA ALA A 32 -7.55 13.26 10.64
C ALA A 32 -7.41 12.22 11.77
N ARG A 33 -6.84 12.65 12.91
CA ARG A 33 -6.81 11.92 14.20
C ARG A 33 -5.78 10.78 14.34
N THR A 34 -4.70 10.76 13.55
CA THR A 34 -3.57 9.86 13.84
C THR A 34 -2.59 10.57 14.79
N ALA A 35 -2.12 9.87 15.82
CA ALA A 35 -1.11 10.42 16.74
C ALA A 35 0.28 10.56 16.06
N GLN A 36 0.48 9.89 14.93
CA GLN A 36 1.73 9.86 14.17
C GLN A 36 1.46 10.05 12.67
N PRO A 37 2.43 10.62 11.92
CA PRO A 37 2.35 10.68 10.46
C PRO A 37 2.29 9.27 9.84
N ILE A 38 1.28 9.04 8.99
CA ILE A 38 1.12 7.78 8.27
C ILE A 38 1.27 7.97 6.76
N SER A 39 1.77 6.93 6.10
CA SER A 39 1.82 6.79 4.65
C SER A 39 0.81 5.72 4.23
N MET A 40 0.23 5.88 3.04
CA MET A 40 -0.70 4.91 2.48
C MET A 40 -0.09 4.27 1.24
N ILE A 41 -0.26 2.97 1.10
CA ILE A 41 0.00 2.26 -0.14
C ILE A 41 -1.31 2.23 -0.91
N ILE A 42 -1.36 2.88 -2.07
CA ILE A 42 -2.55 2.98 -2.90
C ILE A 42 -2.34 2.33 -4.26
N CYS A 43 -3.41 1.87 -4.89
CA CYS A 43 -3.35 1.47 -6.30
C CYS A 43 -2.98 2.69 -7.17
N ALA A 44 -2.01 2.52 -8.08
CA ALA A 44 -1.51 3.60 -8.91
C ALA A 44 -2.47 4.02 -10.04
N ASP A 45 -3.49 3.20 -10.34
CA ASP A 45 -4.56 3.57 -11.27
C ASP A 45 -5.35 4.76 -10.70
N LEU A 46 -5.25 5.91 -11.39
CA LEU A 46 -5.87 7.18 -11.02
C LEU A 46 -7.40 7.11 -10.93
N LYS A 47 -8.04 6.13 -11.58
CA LYS A 47 -9.50 5.91 -11.46
C LYS A 47 -9.85 5.02 -10.27
N CYS A 48 -8.91 4.25 -9.76
CA CYS A 48 -9.11 3.29 -8.69
C CYS A 48 -8.72 3.87 -7.32
N GLN A 49 -7.43 4.21 -7.18
CA GLN A 49 -6.75 4.73 -5.98
C GLN A 49 -7.18 4.04 -4.65
N ALA A 50 -7.50 2.76 -4.69
CA ALA A 50 -7.85 2.00 -3.48
C ALA A 50 -6.65 1.93 -2.54
N VAL A 51 -6.89 2.15 -1.24
CA VAL A 51 -5.88 1.97 -0.18
C VAL A 51 -5.70 0.48 0.07
N ALA A 52 -4.50 -0.03 -0.19
CA ALA A 52 -4.10 -1.41 0.09
C ALA A 52 -3.52 -1.57 1.50
N GLY A 53 -2.94 -0.51 2.06
CA GLY A 53 -2.35 -0.53 3.39
C GLY A 53 -2.01 0.86 3.92
N VAL A 54 -1.80 0.91 5.22
CA VAL A 54 -1.38 2.10 5.96
C VAL A 54 -0.21 1.72 6.85
N LEU A 55 0.87 2.50 6.79
CA LEU A 55 2.11 2.25 7.52
C LEU A 55 2.60 3.55 8.18
N PRO A 56 3.41 3.47 9.25
CA PRO A 56 4.15 4.62 9.75
C PRO A 56 5.00 5.24 8.65
N THR A 57 5.04 6.58 8.58
CA THR A 57 5.76 7.28 7.49
C THR A 57 7.24 6.87 7.41
N ALA A 58 7.89 6.68 8.56
CA ALA A 58 9.30 6.30 8.65
C ALA A 58 9.62 4.92 8.07
N GLU A 59 8.65 4.00 7.99
CA GLU A 59 8.85 2.68 7.38
C GLU A 59 8.72 2.71 5.85
N VAL A 60 8.01 3.71 5.31
CA VAL A 60 7.78 3.85 3.86
C VAL A 60 8.80 4.79 3.23
N PHE A 61 9.16 5.85 3.95
CA PHE A 61 10.14 6.85 3.54
C PHE A 61 11.23 6.94 4.61
N PRO A 62 12.18 5.99 4.64
CA PRO A 62 13.37 6.13 5.48
C PRO A 62 14.18 7.35 5.01
N GLU A 63 14.66 8.17 5.95
CA GLU A 63 15.51 9.35 5.68
C GLU A 63 16.83 8.98 4.99
#